data_AF-A0A8J8C6M2-F1
#
_entry.id   AF-A0A8J8C6M2-F1
#
_cell.length_a   1.000
_cell.length_b   1.000
_cell.length_c   1.000
_cell.angle_alpha   90.00
_cell.angle_beta   90.00
_cell.angle_gamma   90.00
#
_symmetry.space_group_name_H-M   'P 1'
#
loop_
_entity.id
_entity.type
_entity.pdbx_description
1 polymer ?
#
loop_
_entity_poly.entity_id
_entity_poly.type
_entity_poly.pdbx_seq_one_letter_code
_entity_poly.pdbx_strand_id
1 'polypeptide(L)'
;MGDGYPTVPEERLAEGGWEERVRTESTVFRTPTARIVGRTVLYDDRALRDALETAGFGDLLAGRAESGGRRLVETGADGGYWRFFFATALSFRPPLAPGIGPASMLPTVVTEARRTFTGDLEARGFRDVERGRSQRVRTESGDRARLAKVTASYPLAVDTADHLEIEGWLGVWHGSGFRIAGGAYPVGGLDGLLAETPESERPATDPNDFRSALLDLVRAVE
;
A
#
# COMPACT_ATOMS: atom_id res chain seq x y z
N MET A 1 4.12 10.25 24.58
CA MET A 1 2.85 10.03 23.86
C MET A 1 3.19 10.26 22.40
N GLY A 2 3.14 9.22 21.56
CA GLY A 2 3.56 9.33 20.15
C GLY A 2 2.67 10.29 19.36
N ASP A 3 3.13 10.70 18.18
CA ASP A 3 2.41 11.57 17.23
C ASP A 3 1.10 10.94 16.68
N GLY A 4 0.83 9.68 17.03
CA GLY A 4 -0.38 8.94 16.70
C GLY A 4 -0.30 8.16 15.39
N TYR A 5 0.83 8.24 14.68
CA TYR A 5 1.14 7.43 13.51
C TYR A 5 1.51 6.00 13.93
N PRO A 6 1.42 5.02 13.00
CA PRO A 6 1.88 3.66 13.29
C PRO A 6 3.40 3.64 13.46
N THR A 7 3.89 2.74 14.30
CA THR A 7 5.33 2.45 14.37
C THR A 7 5.69 1.54 13.20
N VAL A 8 6.71 1.91 12.43
CA VAL A 8 7.22 1.15 11.27
C VAL A 8 8.68 0.74 11.50
N PRO A 9 9.19 -0.31 10.85
CA PRO A 9 10.57 -0.75 11.04
C PRO A 9 11.56 0.15 10.28
N GLU A 10 11.89 1.32 10.85
CA GLU A 10 12.73 2.34 10.21
C GLU A 10 14.08 1.79 9.72
N GLU A 11 14.75 0.95 10.52
CA GLU A 11 16.03 0.33 10.12
C GLU A 11 15.88 -0.54 8.87
N ARG A 12 14.85 -1.40 8.81
CA ARG A 12 14.60 -2.27 7.64
C ARG A 12 14.18 -1.48 6.41
N LEU A 13 13.44 -0.39 6.60
CA LEU A 13 13.08 0.52 5.51
C LEU A 13 14.34 1.19 4.94
N ALA A 14 15.23 1.69 5.79
CA ALA A 14 16.48 2.30 5.38
C ALA A 14 17.42 1.30 4.67
N GLU A 15 17.62 0.10 5.24
CA GLU A 15 18.43 -0.96 4.64
C GLU A 15 17.86 -1.44 3.30
N GLY A 16 16.53 -1.48 3.17
CA GLY A 16 15.83 -1.86 1.95
C GLY A 16 15.72 -0.76 0.89
N GLY A 17 16.28 0.43 1.14
CA GLY A 17 16.23 1.57 0.20
C GLY A 17 14.85 2.22 0.05
N TRP A 18 13.97 2.04 1.05
CA TRP A 18 12.64 2.63 1.06
C TRP A 18 12.69 4.11 1.47
N GLU A 19 11.95 4.97 0.77
CA GLU A 19 11.88 6.40 1.03
C GLU A 19 10.47 6.82 1.48
N GLU A 20 10.33 7.59 2.56
CA GLU A 20 9.03 8.11 2.99
C GLU A 20 8.54 9.16 1.98
N ARG A 21 7.37 8.93 1.38
CA ARG A 21 6.79 9.85 0.37
C ARG A 21 5.58 10.59 0.90
N VAL A 22 4.82 9.96 1.80
CA VAL A 22 3.62 10.55 2.38
C VAL A 22 3.56 10.25 3.86
N ARG A 23 3.22 11.29 4.63
CA ARG A 23 2.78 11.22 6.02
C ARG A 23 1.57 12.13 6.17
N THR A 24 0.41 11.52 6.37
CA THR A 24 -0.88 12.22 6.27
C THR A 24 -1.89 11.74 7.32
N GLU A 25 -2.80 12.62 7.70
CA GLU A 25 -3.98 12.29 8.48
C GLU A 25 -5.22 12.58 7.65
N SER A 26 -6.01 11.55 7.35
CA SER A 26 -7.23 11.70 6.56
C SER A 26 -8.36 10.81 7.05
N THR A 27 -9.60 11.13 6.67
CA THR A 27 -10.75 10.26 6.96
C THR A 27 -10.72 9.07 6.01
N VAL A 28 -10.27 7.92 6.48
CA VAL A 28 -10.21 6.70 5.67
C VAL A 28 -11.59 6.15 5.37
N PHE A 29 -12.54 6.28 6.30
CA PHE A 29 -13.94 5.93 6.09
C PHE A 29 -14.93 6.49 7.12
N ARG A 30 -16.23 6.40 6.80
CA ARG A 30 -17.32 6.83 7.67
C ARG A 30 -18.32 5.71 7.86
N THR A 31 -18.79 5.55 9.09
CA THR A 31 -19.95 4.73 9.45
C THR A 31 -21.11 5.66 9.81
N PRO A 32 -22.34 5.13 9.96
CA PRO A 32 -23.47 5.95 10.42
C PRO A 32 -23.21 6.66 11.77
N THR A 33 -22.32 6.11 12.60
CA THR A 33 -22.11 6.58 13.98
C THR A 33 -20.75 7.25 14.22
N ALA A 34 -19.77 7.08 13.32
CA ALA A 34 -18.43 7.64 13.52
C ALA A 34 -17.68 7.88 12.20
N ARG A 35 -16.69 8.77 12.26
CA ARG A 35 -15.62 8.88 11.26
C ARG A 35 -14.44 8.08 11.74
N ILE A 36 -13.80 7.37 10.83
CA ILE A 36 -12.57 6.64 11.09
C ILE A 36 -11.47 7.49 10.45
N VAL A 37 -10.63 8.05 11.32
CA VAL A 37 -9.46 8.86 10.95
C VAL A 37 -8.26 7.94 10.92
N GLY A 38 -7.59 7.88 9.77
CA GLY A 38 -6.34 7.15 9.59
C GLY A 38 -5.17 8.11 9.56
N ARG A 39 -4.11 7.77 10.28
CA ARG A 39 -2.79 8.38 10.13
C ARG A 39 -1.92 7.40 9.35
N THR A 40 -1.59 7.76 8.12
CA THR A 40 -0.89 6.91 7.16
C THR A 40 0.52 7.42 6.93
N VAL A 41 1.48 6.50 6.95
CA VAL A 41 2.81 6.67 6.35
C VAL A 41 2.93 5.76 5.14
N LEU A 42 3.57 6.25 4.08
CA LEU A 42 3.79 5.52 2.83
C LEU A 42 5.25 5.66 2.40
N TYR A 43 5.79 4.54 1.97
CA TYR A 43 7.13 4.41 1.44
C TYR A 43 7.10 3.82 0.03
N ASP A 44 8.02 4.27 -0.82
CA ASP A 44 8.28 3.66 -2.13
C ASP A 44 9.73 3.17 -2.24
N ASP A 45 9.98 2.35 -3.25
CA ASP A 45 11.32 1.87 -3.59
C ASP A 45 12.04 2.93 -4.44
N ARG A 46 13.01 3.61 -3.82
CA ARG A 46 13.77 4.68 -4.48
C ARG A 46 14.57 4.16 -5.67
N ALA A 47 15.23 3.01 -5.54
CA ALA A 47 16.08 2.49 -6.61
C ALA A 47 15.25 2.13 -7.85
N LEU A 48 14.08 1.51 -7.62
CA LEU A 48 13.14 1.20 -8.71
C LEU A 48 12.58 2.49 -9.33
N ARG A 49 12.21 3.47 -8.51
CA ARG A 49 11.72 4.77 -8.98
C ARG A 49 12.76 5.47 -9.85
N ASP A 50 13.99 5.63 -9.36
CA ASP A 50 15.08 6.31 -10.07
C ASP A 50 15.43 5.58 -11.39
N ALA A 51 15.37 4.24 -11.42
CA ALA A 51 15.58 3.45 -12.64
C ALA A 51 14.47 3.68 -13.69
N LEU A 52 13.21 3.73 -13.25
CA LEU A 52 12.07 3.98 -14.15
C LEU A 52 12.04 5.44 -14.63
N GLU A 53 12.41 6.40 -13.80
CA GLU A 53 12.62 7.79 -14.19
C GLU A 53 13.70 7.90 -15.29
N THR A 54 14.84 7.23 -15.08
CA THR A 54 15.94 7.19 -16.05
C THR A 54 15.52 6.54 -17.38
N ALA A 55 14.68 5.50 -17.31
CA ALA A 55 14.10 4.84 -18.48
C ALA A 55 12.97 5.65 -19.16
N GLY A 56 12.59 6.82 -18.63
CA GLY A 56 11.57 7.69 -19.21
C GLY A 56 10.12 7.34 -18.82
N PHE A 57 9.94 6.52 -17.78
CA PHE A 57 8.63 6.06 -17.31
C PHE A 57 8.20 6.67 -15.96
N GLY A 58 8.94 7.64 -15.41
CA GLY A 58 8.63 8.26 -14.10
C GLY A 58 7.18 8.76 -13.96
N ASP A 59 6.64 9.37 -15.03
CA ASP A 59 5.30 9.97 -15.02
C ASP A 59 4.17 9.01 -15.40
N LEU A 60 4.46 7.73 -15.68
CA LEU A 60 3.48 6.79 -16.23
C LEU A 60 2.26 6.60 -15.32
N LEU A 61 2.45 6.73 -14.00
CA LEU A 61 1.41 6.65 -12.97
C LEU A 61 0.99 8.03 -12.42
N ALA A 62 1.52 9.13 -12.94
CA ALA A 62 1.25 10.48 -12.44
C ALA A 62 -0.10 11.04 -12.89
N GLY A 63 -0.55 10.64 -14.09
CA GLY A 63 -1.78 11.16 -14.67
C GLY A 63 -3.01 10.36 -14.25
N ARG A 64 -3.67 10.76 -13.14
CA ARG A 64 -5.13 10.59 -12.86
C ARG A 64 -5.55 10.87 -11.42
N ALA A 65 -4.63 11.19 -10.52
CA ALA A 65 -4.97 11.46 -9.13
C ALA A 65 -5.71 12.80 -8.98
N GLU A 66 -7.04 12.80 -9.10
CA GLU A 66 -7.85 13.93 -8.63
C GLU A 66 -7.55 14.15 -7.13
N SER A 67 -7.15 15.36 -6.76
CA SER A 67 -6.89 15.71 -5.37
C SER A 67 -8.23 15.88 -4.63
N GLY A 68 -8.46 15.10 -3.56
CA GLY A 68 -9.60 15.31 -2.65
C GLY A 68 -10.50 14.09 -2.35
N GLY A 69 -10.17 12.90 -2.87
CA GLY A 69 -10.91 11.66 -2.60
C GLY A 69 -10.53 10.95 -1.29
N ARG A 70 -11.42 10.06 -0.82
CA ARG A 70 -11.18 9.16 0.32
C ARG A 70 -10.22 8.04 -0.08
N ARG A 71 -8.95 8.13 0.33
CA ARG A 71 -7.90 7.19 -0.03
C ARG A 71 -7.24 6.57 1.20
N LEU A 72 -6.83 5.31 1.11
CA LEU A 72 -5.90 4.70 2.06
C LEU A 72 -4.46 5.02 1.67
N VAL A 73 -4.22 5.07 0.37
CA VAL A 73 -2.90 5.23 -0.21
C VAL A 73 -2.92 6.56 -0.98
N GLU A 74 -2.49 7.63 -0.33
CA GLU A 74 -2.26 8.93 -0.98
C GLU A 74 -0.97 8.84 -1.79
N THR A 75 -1.05 9.08 -3.11
CA THR A 75 0.13 9.31 -3.95
C THR A 75 0.43 10.79 -3.90
N GLY A 76 1.67 11.15 -3.55
CA GLY A 76 2.16 12.52 -3.63
C GLY A 76 2.01 13.10 -5.03
N ALA A 77 2.28 14.40 -5.16
CA ALA A 77 2.14 15.13 -6.43
C ALA A 77 3.10 14.63 -7.53
N ASP A 78 4.18 13.94 -7.15
CA ASP A 78 5.29 13.55 -8.02
C ASP A 78 5.05 12.26 -8.85
N GLY A 79 3.83 11.74 -8.86
CA GLY A 79 3.50 10.54 -9.65
C GLY A 79 3.53 9.22 -8.87
N GLY A 80 2.80 8.24 -9.41
CA GLY A 80 2.42 7.04 -8.66
C GLY A 80 3.55 6.04 -8.41
N TYR A 81 3.38 5.25 -7.34
CA TYR A 81 4.38 4.31 -6.86
C TYR A 81 4.24 2.95 -7.53
N TRP A 82 5.34 2.44 -8.08
CA TRP A 82 5.43 1.14 -8.75
C TRP A 82 5.55 -0.03 -7.78
N ARG A 83 6.37 0.18 -6.74
CA ARG A 83 6.51 -0.68 -5.56
C ARG A 83 6.35 0.21 -4.34
N PHE A 84 5.39 -0.10 -3.48
CA PHE A 84 5.12 0.71 -2.29
C PHE A 84 4.72 -0.15 -1.09
N PHE A 85 4.95 0.41 0.09
CA PHE A 85 4.49 -0.07 1.38
C PHE A 85 3.80 1.08 2.12
N PHE A 86 2.73 0.77 2.85
CA PHE A 86 2.08 1.74 3.72
C PHE A 86 1.62 1.10 5.02
N ALA A 87 1.55 1.92 6.05
CA ALA A 87 0.97 1.58 7.34
C ALA A 87 0.03 2.70 7.80
N THR A 88 -1.09 2.32 8.40
CA THR A 88 -2.11 3.24 8.89
C THR A 88 -2.54 2.87 10.31
N ALA A 89 -2.46 3.84 11.23
CA ALA A 89 -3.08 3.76 12.55
C ALA A 89 -4.48 4.39 12.51
N LEU A 90 -5.50 3.64 12.95
CA LEU A 90 -6.89 4.13 12.94
C LEU A 90 -7.35 4.64 14.30
N SER A 91 -8.17 5.68 14.25
CA SER A 91 -8.90 6.20 15.42
C SER A 91 -10.36 6.53 15.06
N PHE A 92 -11.26 6.36 16.03
CA PHE A 92 -12.68 6.68 15.87
C PHE A 92 -12.99 8.09 16.39
N ARG A 93 -13.80 8.83 15.63
CA ARG A 93 -14.27 10.19 15.95
C ARG A 93 -15.78 10.31 15.72
N PRO A 94 -16.61 10.43 16.78
CA PRO A 94 -16.23 10.36 18.19
C PRO A 94 -15.69 8.97 18.58
N PRO A 95 -15.04 8.82 19.76
CA PRO A 95 -14.67 7.51 20.29
C PRO A 95 -15.88 6.57 20.33
N LEU A 96 -15.64 5.26 20.22
CA LEU A 96 -16.70 4.26 20.31
C LEU A 96 -17.43 4.37 21.66
N ALA A 97 -18.74 4.16 21.63
CA ALA A 97 -19.55 4.21 22.84
C ALA A 97 -19.08 3.15 23.86
N PRO A 98 -19.19 3.44 25.17
CA PRO A 98 -18.91 2.44 26.20
C PRO A 98 -19.66 1.12 25.95
N GLY A 99 -18.98 -0.01 26.08
CA GLY A 99 -19.54 -1.34 25.81
C GLY A 99 -19.42 -1.83 24.36
N ILE A 100 -19.08 -0.97 23.40
CA ILE A 100 -18.71 -1.37 22.04
C ILE A 100 -17.19 -1.56 21.97
N GLY A 101 -16.76 -2.81 22.09
CA GLY A 101 -15.34 -3.15 21.99
C GLY A 101 -14.81 -2.93 20.57
N PRO A 102 -13.57 -2.43 20.38
CA PRO A 102 -12.97 -2.25 19.05
C PRO A 102 -13.11 -3.49 18.15
N ALA A 103 -12.97 -4.70 18.71
CA ALA A 103 -13.14 -5.97 18.00
C ALA A 103 -14.44 -6.07 17.18
N SER A 104 -15.56 -5.48 17.65
CA SER A 104 -16.84 -5.54 16.92
C SER A 104 -16.80 -4.77 15.60
N MET A 105 -15.88 -3.79 15.47
CA MET A 105 -15.69 -3.00 14.25
C MET A 105 -14.75 -3.68 13.25
N LEU A 106 -14.03 -4.74 13.65
CA LEU A 106 -13.02 -5.38 12.80
C LEU A 106 -13.59 -5.85 11.45
N PRO A 107 -14.77 -6.48 11.36
CA PRO A 107 -15.34 -6.87 10.05
C PRO A 107 -15.59 -5.67 9.13
N THR A 108 -16.11 -4.57 9.68
CA THR A 108 -16.34 -3.33 8.92
C THR A 108 -15.01 -2.72 8.48
N VAL A 109 -14.02 -2.63 9.38
CA VAL A 109 -12.69 -2.08 9.05
C VAL A 109 -12.02 -2.91 7.95
N VAL A 110 -12.05 -4.24 8.04
CA VAL A 110 -11.51 -5.14 7.00
C VAL A 110 -12.18 -4.90 5.65
N THR A 111 -13.51 -4.76 5.66
CA THR A 111 -14.30 -4.58 4.43
C THR A 111 -14.00 -3.23 3.78
N GLU A 112 -14.05 -2.15 4.56
CA GLU A 112 -13.77 -0.81 4.06
C GLU A 112 -12.31 -0.64 3.66
N ALA A 113 -11.37 -1.23 4.41
CA ALA A 113 -9.96 -1.19 4.07
C ALA A 113 -9.69 -1.82 2.70
N ARG A 114 -10.25 -3.01 2.46
CA ARG A 114 -10.12 -3.70 1.17
C ARG A 114 -10.76 -2.93 0.04
N ARG A 115 -11.96 -2.39 0.26
CA ARG A 115 -12.70 -1.63 -0.74
C ARG A 115 -11.95 -0.37 -1.14
N THR A 116 -11.46 0.40 -0.16
CA THR A 116 -10.70 1.61 -0.44
C THR A 116 -9.37 1.28 -1.12
N PHE A 117 -8.68 0.21 -0.73
CA PHE A 117 -7.43 -0.18 -1.38
C PHE A 117 -7.62 -0.57 -2.85
N THR A 118 -8.66 -1.37 -3.17
CA THR A 118 -8.97 -1.70 -4.58
C THR A 118 -9.40 -0.47 -5.36
N GLY A 119 -10.21 0.40 -4.75
CA GLY A 119 -10.63 1.67 -5.37
C GLY A 119 -9.47 2.64 -5.61
N ASP A 120 -8.45 2.65 -4.73
CA ASP A 120 -7.24 3.44 -4.90
C ASP A 120 -6.41 2.96 -6.11
N LEU A 121 -6.34 1.65 -6.35
CA LEU A 121 -5.71 1.10 -7.56
C LEU A 121 -6.50 1.48 -8.82
N GLU A 122 -7.81 1.30 -8.82
CA GLU A 122 -8.68 1.66 -9.96
C GLU A 122 -8.57 3.16 -10.29
N ALA A 123 -8.59 4.03 -9.27
CA ALA A 123 -8.48 5.47 -9.43
C ALA A 123 -7.13 5.91 -10.03
N ARG A 124 -6.08 5.10 -9.86
CA ARG A 124 -4.76 5.32 -10.48
C ARG A 124 -4.68 4.80 -11.91
N GLY A 125 -5.73 4.16 -12.42
CA GLY A 125 -5.77 3.62 -13.78
C GLY A 125 -5.45 2.13 -13.89
N PHE A 126 -5.25 1.42 -12.78
CA PHE A 126 -5.17 -0.03 -12.80
C PHE A 126 -6.51 -0.64 -13.23
N ARG A 127 -6.43 -1.73 -13.98
CA ARG A 127 -7.55 -2.52 -14.50
C ARG A 127 -7.49 -3.94 -13.93
N ASP A 128 -8.57 -4.69 -14.16
CA ASP A 128 -8.68 -6.10 -13.77
C ASP A 128 -8.31 -6.33 -12.30
N VAL A 129 -8.82 -5.45 -11.42
CA VAL A 129 -8.50 -5.47 -10.00
C VAL A 129 -9.22 -6.64 -9.34
N GLU A 130 -8.49 -7.72 -9.13
CA GLU A 130 -9.01 -8.97 -8.62
C GLU A 130 -8.54 -9.25 -7.19
N ARG A 131 -9.42 -9.91 -6.43
CA ARG A 131 -9.10 -10.36 -5.07
C ARG A 131 -8.61 -11.80 -5.12
N GLY A 132 -7.40 -12.00 -4.63
CA GLY A 132 -6.78 -13.32 -4.56
C GLY A 132 -7.02 -14.04 -3.25
N ARG A 133 -6.21 -15.08 -3.04
CA ARG A 133 -6.16 -15.83 -1.79
C ARG A 133 -5.82 -14.93 -0.60
N SER A 134 -6.29 -15.33 0.58
CA SER A 134 -5.87 -14.72 1.84
C SER A 134 -4.94 -15.65 2.60
N GLN A 135 -3.96 -15.10 3.32
CA GLN A 135 -3.11 -15.85 4.23
C GLN A 135 -3.10 -15.23 5.63
N ARG A 136 -2.89 -16.06 6.65
CA ARG A 136 -2.74 -15.58 8.03
C ARG A 136 -1.27 -15.36 8.33
N VAL A 137 -0.96 -14.25 8.98
CA VAL A 137 0.36 -13.96 9.52
C VAL A 137 0.22 -13.52 10.97
N ARG A 138 1.30 -13.65 11.74
CA ARG A 138 1.46 -12.96 13.00
C ARG A 138 2.38 -11.76 12.78
N THR A 139 2.02 -10.63 13.35
CA THR A 139 2.94 -9.51 13.48
C THR A 139 4.02 -9.85 14.51
N GLU A 140 5.10 -9.10 14.52
CA GLU A 140 6.18 -9.22 15.52
C GLU A 140 5.66 -8.90 16.93
N SER A 141 4.69 -7.99 17.03
CA SER A 141 3.93 -7.71 18.26
C SER A 141 3.03 -8.88 18.73
N GLY A 142 2.85 -9.92 17.90
CA GLY A 142 2.06 -11.12 18.20
C GLY A 142 0.58 -11.04 17.77
N ASP A 143 0.13 -9.93 17.18
CA ASP A 143 -1.22 -9.77 16.66
C ASP A 143 -1.47 -10.66 15.44
N ARG A 144 -2.71 -11.13 15.29
CA ARG A 144 -3.09 -11.97 14.15
C ARG A 144 -3.66 -11.11 13.03
N ALA A 145 -2.96 -11.06 11.91
CA ALA A 145 -3.44 -10.40 10.70
C ALA A 145 -3.84 -11.42 9.63
N ARG A 146 -4.94 -11.14 8.91
CA ARG A 146 -5.32 -11.89 7.70
C ARG A 146 -5.04 -11.01 6.48
N LEU A 147 -3.94 -11.29 5.81
CA LEU A 147 -3.54 -10.60 4.60
C LEU A 147 -4.38 -11.08 3.42
N ALA A 148 -4.97 -10.17 2.67
CA ALA A 148 -5.66 -10.45 1.42
C ALA A 148 -4.77 -10.06 0.24
N LYS A 149 -4.60 -10.97 -0.71
CA LYS A 149 -3.96 -10.67 -1.99
C LYS A 149 -4.92 -9.85 -2.87
N VAL A 150 -4.36 -8.89 -3.59
CA VAL A 150 -5.00 -8.17 -4.68
C VAL A 150 -4.06 -8.26 -5.88
N THR A 151 -4.61 -8.42 -7.08
CA THR A 151 -3.86 -8.35 -8.34
C THR A 151 -4.50 -7.30 -9.23
N ALA A 152 -3.71 -6.67 -10.09
CA ALA A 152 -4.20 -5.72 -11.07
C ALA A 152 -3.20 -5.57 -12.21
N SER A 153 -3.65 -4.99 -13.32
CA SER A 153 -2.81 -4.67 -14.48
C SER A 153 -2.82 -3.16 -14.75
N TYR A 154 -1.72 -2.59 -15.21
CA TYR A 154 -1.66 -1.21 -15.70
C TYR A 154 -1.32 -1.21 -17.20
N PRO A 155 -2.16 -0.62 -18.07
CA PRO A 155 -1.89 -0.56 -19.50
C PRO A 155 -0.71 0.38 -19.81
N LEU A 156 0.34 -0.11 -20.45
CA LEU A 156 1.55 0.69 -20.74
C LEU A 156 1.40 1.58 -21.97
N ALA A 157 0.60 1.16 -22.95
CA ALA A 157 0.19 1.97 -24.08
C ALA A 157 -1.30 1.76 -24.39
N VAL A 158 -1.89 2.76 -25.06
CA VAL A 158 -3.27 2.67 -25.53
C VAL A 158 -3.30 1.68 -26.70
N ASP A 159 -4.23 0.72 -26.66
CA ASP A 159 -4.45 -0.29 -27.71
C ASP A 159 -3.33 -1.33 -27.92
N THR A 160 -2.42 -1.48 -26.96
CA THR A 160 -1.45 -2.59 -26.92
C THR A 160 -1.87 -3.66 -25.91
N ALA A 161 -1.43 -4.90 -26.13
CA ALA A 161 -1.52 -5.94 -25.11
C ALA A 161 -0.52 -5.75 -23.96
N ASP A 162 0.43 -4.81 -24.09
CA ASP A 162 1.46 -4.57 -23.10
C ASP A 162 0.91 -3.94 -21.83
N HIS A 163 1.15 -4.60 -20.70
CA HIS A 163 0.68 -4.19 -19.40
C HIS A 163 1.72 -4.52 -18.33
N LEU A 164 1.73 -3.71 -17.28
CA LEU A 164 2.43 -4.01 -16.04
C LEU A 164 1.48 -4.79 -15.14
N GLU A 165 1.88 -5.97 -14.69
CA GLU A 165 1.13 -6.74 -13.70
C GLU A 165 1.64 -6.41 -12.29
N ILE A 166 0.73 -6.24 -11.34
CA ILE A 166 1.07 -6.04 -9.93
C ILE A 166 0.40 -7.08 -9.03
N GLU A 167 1.07 -7.37 -7.92
CA GLU A 167 0.51 -8.04 -6.76
C GLU A 167 0.59 -7.13 -5.55
N GLY A 168 -0.51 -7.06 -4.80
CA GLY A 168 -0.59 -6.35 -3.54
C GLY A 168 -1.10 -7.22 -2.40
N TRP A 169 -0.71 -6.86 -1.19
CA TRP A 169 -1.18 -7.52 0.03
C TRP A 169 -1.70 -6.46 1.00
N LEU A 170 -2.85 -6.74 1.62
CA LEU A 170 -3.46 -5.87 2.61
C LEU A 170 -3.84 -6.64 3.87
N GLY A 171 -3.30 -6.21 5.00
CA GLY A 171 -3.59 -6.69 6.34
C GLY A 171 -4.37 -5.69 7.16
N VAL A 172 -5.29 -6.21 7.97
CA VAL A 172 -5.95 -5.46 9.04
C VAL A 172 -5.89 -6.30 10.29
N TRP A 173 -5.50 -5.69 11.40
CA TRP A 173 -5.52 -6.31 12.72
C TRP A 173 -5.87 -5.29 13.79
N HIS A 174 -6.13 -5.79 14.99
CA HIS A 174 -6.24 -4.96 16.17
C HIS A 174 -5.44 -5.60 17.32
N GLY A 175 -4.79 -4.76 18.10
CA GLY A 175 -4.13 -5.11 19.36
C GLY A 175 -4.49 -4.04 20.38
N SER A 176 -3.56 -3.13 20.66
CA SER A 176 -3.79 -1.88 21.41
C SER A 176 -4.61 -0.84 20.63
N GLY A 177 -4.71 -0.99 19.31
CA GLY A 177 -5.51 -0.19 18.40
C GLY A 177 -5.66 -0.88 17.05
N PHE A 178 -6.45 -0.29 16.15
CA PHE A 178 -6.57 -0.79 14.79
C PHE A 178 -5.37 -0.36 13.94
N ARG A 179 -4.88 -1.31 13.15
CA ARG A 179 -3.82 -1.10 12.16
C ARG A 179 -4.25 -1.67 10.82
N ILE A 180 -3.86 -0.95 9.77
CA ILE A 180 -3.88 -1.41 8.39
C ILE A 180 -2.45 -1.33 7.91
N ALA A 181 -1.94 -2.37 7.24
CA ALA A 181 -0.70 -2.25 6.49
C ALA A 181 -0.77 -3.07 5.23
N GLY A 182 -0.05 -2.64 4.21
CA GLY A 182 -0.04 -3.29 2.92
C GLY A 182 0.85 -2.61 1.93
N GLY A 183 0.70 -2.99 0.68
CA GLY A 183 1.52 -2.48 -0.41
C GLY A 183 1.22 -3.22 -1.70
N ALA A 184 1.88 -2.80 -2.77
CA ALA A 184 1.90 -3.52 -4.03
C ALA A 184 3.28 -3.46 -4.67
N TYR A 185 3.56 -4.41 -5.54
CA TYR A 185 4.81 -4.54 -6.28
C TYR A 185 4.56 -5.15 -7.66
N PRO A 186 5.42 -4.88 -8.65
CA PRO A 186 5.32 -5.49 -9.98
C PRO A 186 5.60 -7.00 -9.92
N VAL A 187 4.86 -7.77 -10.71
CA VAL A 187 5.08 -9.21 -10.93
C VAL A 187 5.32 -9.57 -12.39
N GLY A 188 5.06 -8.63 -13.31
CA GLY A 188 5.25 -8.81 -14.75
C GLY A 188 5.29 -7.46 -15.48
N GLY A 189 5.91 -7.44 -16.66
CA GLY A 189 6.04 -6.25 -17.53
C GLY A 189 7.18 -5.30 -17.19
N LEU A 190 7.77 -5.39 -15.99
CA LEU A 190 8.85 -4.49 -15.56
C LEU A 190 10.14 -4.65 -16.37
N ASP A 191 10.49 -5.88 -16.75
CA ASP A 191 11.70 -6.15 -17.56
C ASP A 191 11.65 -5.46 -18.93
N GLY A 192 10.45 -5.31 -19.50
CA GLY A 192 10.24 -4.58 -20.76
C GLY A 192 10.48 -3.09 -20.60
N LEU A 193 10.08 -2.50 -19.47
CA LEU A 193 10.32 -1.08 -19.18
C LEU A 193 11.80 -0.77 -18.94
N LEU A 194 12.53 -1.73 -18.37
CA LEU A 194 13.95 -1.57 -18.05
C LEU A 194 14.87 -2.17 -19.14
N ALA A 195 14.33 -2.57 -20.29
CA ALA A 195 15.07 -3.27 -21.34
C ALA A 195 16.24 -2.43 -21.91
N GLU A 196 16.07 -1.11 -21.97
CA GLU A 196 17.09 -0.16 -22.45
C GLU A 196 18.03 0.31 -21.33
N THR A 197 17.73 0.02 -20.06
CA THR A 197 18.60 0.35 -18.92
C THR A 197 19.82 -0.57 -18.93
N PRO A 198 21.06 -0.09 -18.75
CA PRO A 198 22.25 -0.93 -18.62
C PRO A 198 22.10 -1.94 -17.47
N GLU A 199 22.54 -3.19 -17.67
CA GLU A 199 22.41 -4.26 -16.65
C GLU A 199 23.07 -3.88 -15.32
N SER A 200 24.18 -3.15 -15.36
CA SER A 200 24.88 -2.64 -14.16
C SER A 200 24.09 -1.60 -13.36
N GLU A 201 23.06 -1.00 -13.96
CA GLU A 201 22.22 0.03 -13.35
C GLU A 201 20.80 -0.47 -13.05
N ARG A 202 20.47 -1.72 -13.42
CA ARG A 202 19.16 -2.30 -13.15
C ARG A 202 19.03 -2.70 -11.68
N PRO A 203 17.96 -2.28 -10.98
CA PRO A 203 17.67 -2.79 -9.65
C PRO A 203 17.28 -4.27 -9.72
N ALA A 204 17.36 -4.96 -8.58
CA ALA A 204 16.80 -6.31 -8.47
C ALA A 204 15.26 -6.25 -8.58
N THR A 205 14.69 -7.03 -9.49
CA THR A 205 13.25 -7.02 -9.82
C THR A 205 12.52 -8.33 -9.54
N ASP A 206 13.12 -9.27 -8.79
CA ASP A 206 12.49 -10.56 -8.49
C ASP A 206 11.18 -10.36 -7.69
N PRO A 207 10.01 -10.76 -8.23
CA PRO A 207 8.74 -10.63 -7.54
C PRO A 207 8.66 -11.37 -6.20
N ASN A 208 9.44 -12.45 -6.01
CA ASN A 208 9.47 -13.21 -4.76
C ASN A 208 10.21 -12.43 -3.65
N ASP A 209 11.27 -11.70 -4.01
CA ASP A 209 12.00 -10.85 -3.08
C ASP A 209 11.14 -9.65 -2.69
N PHE A 210 10.46 -9.03 -3.67
CA PHE A 210 9.48 -7.98 -3.41
C PHE A 210 8.37 -8.43 -2.47
N ARG A 211 7.83 -9.62 -2.72
CA ARG A 211 6.81 -10.23 -1.87
C ARG A 211 7.32 -10.42 -0.44
N SER A 212 8.49 -11.03 -0.30
CA SER A 212 9.05 -11.36 1.02
C SER A 212 9.32 -10.08 1.81
N ALA A 213 9.98 -9.10 1.18
CA ALA A 213 10.23 -7.78 1.77
C ALA A 213 8.94 -7.08 2.20
N LEU A 214 7.90 -7.05 1.35
CA LEU A 214 6.62 -6.43 1.73
C LEU A 214 5.98 -7.12 2.93
N LEU A 215 5.96 -8.46 2.93
CA LEU A 215 5.34 -9.22 4.01
C LEU A 215 6.09 -9.05 5.34
N ASP A 216 7.42 -8.91 5.28
CA ASP A 216 8.23 -8.67 6.47
C ASP A 216 8.02 -7.25 7.02
N LEU A 217 7.91 -6.23 6.16
CA LEU A 217 7.52 -4.88 6.58
C LEU A 217 6.14 -4.87 7.23
N VAL A 218 5.14 -5.52 6.61
CA VAL A 218 3.77 -5.60 7.16
C VAL A 218 3.74 -6.26 8.54
N ARG A 219 4.58 -7.28 8.78
CA ARG A 219 4.64 -7.97 10.08
C ARG A 219 5.24 -7.11 11.18
N ALA A 220 6.10 -6.16 10.83
CA ALA A 220 6.84 -5.33 11.76
C ALA A 220 6.08 -4.06 12.22
N VAL A 221 4.87 -3.84 11.71
CA VAL A 221 4.06 -2.66 12.06
C VAL A 221 3.39 -2.81 13.43
N GLU A 222 3.45 -1.75 14.25
CA GLU A 222 2.81 -1.66 15.58
C GLU A 222 1.87 -0.46 15.77
#